data_AF-A0A7Y5Q588-F1
#
_entry.id   AF-A0A7Y5Q588-F1
#
_cell.length_a   1.000
_cell.length_b   1.000
_cell.length_c   1.000
_cell.angle_alpha   90.00
_cell.angle_beta   90.00
_cell.angle_gamma   90.00
#
_symmetry.space_group_name_H-M   'P 1'
#
loop_
_entity.id
_entity.type
_entity.pdbx_description
1 polymer ?
#
loop_
_entity_poly.entity_id
_entity_poly.type
_entity_poly.pdbx_seq_one_letter_code
_entity_poly.pdbx_strand_id
1 'polypeptide(L)'
;VKLGFDAWSPALRGEDLYQAALQAAPQTVITTNADYIRLPRFRYRPELVNYEPAGADLVRAVPFGDGYIDYVSFFNGLVDGGFDGVATYEACSPLRGGGGLANLDACSRRYLAWLAANIPGASARA
;
A
#
# COMPACT_ATOMS: atom_id res chain seq x y z
N VAL A 1 12.21 -2.74 21.61
CA VAL A 1 12.33 -2.06 20.30
C VAL A 1 10.93 -1.76 19.79
N LYS A 2 10.71 -0.63 19.10
CA LYS A 2 9.42 -0.29 18.47
C LYS A 2 9.59 -0.30 16.95
N LEU A 3 8.54 -0.66 16.22
CA LEU A 3 8.53 -0.87 14.78
C LEU A 3 7.62 0.15 14.09
N GLY A 4 8.10 0.74 12.99
CA GLY A 4 7.26 1.30 11.95
C GLY A 4 7.09 0.23 10.87
N PHE A 5 5.85 -0.18 10.59
CA PHE A 5 5.59 -1.31 9.70
C PHE A 5 4.84 -0.90 8.43
N ASP A 6 5.43 -1.17 7.27
CA ASP A 6 4.89 -0.83 5.97
C ASP A 6 4.58 -2.12 5.18
N ALA A 7 3.33 -2.27 4.74
CA ALA A 7 2.86 -3.39 3.95
C ALA A 7 3.57 -3.50 2.58
N TRP A 8 4.19 -2.43 2.09
CA TRP A 8 4.82 -2.37 0.77
C TRP A 8 5.89 -3.44 0.57
N SER A 9 6.83 -3.55 1.52
CA SER A 9 7.95 -4.50 1.43
C SER A 9 7.51 -5.97 1.40
N PRO A 10 6.65 -6.46 2.33
CA PRO A 10 6.14 -7.83 2.23
C PRO A 10 5.22 -8.04 1.00
N ALA A 11 4.44 -7.04 0.59
CA ALA A 11 3.60 -7.15 -0.61
C ALA A 11 4.44 -7.26 -1.90
N LEU A 12 5.59 -6.59 -1.96
CA LEU A 12 6.54 -6.74 -3.07
C LEU A 12 7.09 -8.16 -3.18
N ARG A 13 7.41 -8.75 -2.02
CA ARG A 13 7.98 -10.09 -1.88
C ARG A 13 6.95 -11.22 -1.97
N GLY A 14 5.66 -10.89 -2.00
CA GLY A 14 4.58 -11.87 -2.13
C GLY A 14 4.30 -12.66 -0.84
N GLU A 15 4.60 -12.06 0.31
CA GLU A 15 4.29 -12.64 1.61
C GLU A 15 2.80 -12.58 1.96
N ASP A 16 2.39 -13.45 2.89
CA ASP A 16 1.11 -13.37 3.55
C ASP A 16 1.07 -12.13 4.46
N LEU A 17 0.33 -11.11 4.02
CA LEU A 17 0.26 -9.83 4.72
C LEU A 17 -0.45 -9.92 6.07
N TYR A 18 -1.42 -10.83 6.22
CA TYR A 18 -2.07 -11.04 7.50
C TYR A 18 -1.08 -11.62 8.52
N GLN A 19 -0.36 -12.68 8.15
CA GLN A 19 0.60 -13.31 9.06
C GLN A 19 1.78 -12.39 9.38
N ALA A 20 2.30 -11.67 8.38
CA ALA A 20 3.36 -10.69 8.59
C ALA A 20 2.93 -9.57 9.56
N ALA A 21 1.70 -9.06 9.39
CA ALA A 21 1.13 -8.05 10.28
C ALA A 21 0.87 -8.57 11.69
N LEU A 22 0.27 -9.75 11.81
CA LEU A 22 0.00 -10.40 13.11
C LEU A 22 1.29 -10.56 13.94
N GLN A 23 2.37 -10.99 13.30
CA GLN A 23 3.66 -11.17 13.96
C GLN A 23 4.30 -9.82 14.36
N ALA A 24 4.15 -8.79 13.53
CA ALA A 24 4.73 -7.48 13.76
C ALA A 24 3.95 -6.61 14.76
N ALA A 25 2.64 -6.84 14.90
CA ALA A 25 1.71 -6.00 15.64
C ALA A 25 2.16 -5.66 17.08
N PRO A 26 2.66 -6.60 17.91
CA PRO A 26 3.02 -6.30 19.30
C PRO A 26 4.14 -5.25 19.46
N GLN A 27 4.94 -5.04 18.41
CA GLN A 27 6.03 -4.07 18.40
C GLN A 27 5.71 -2.83 17.56
N THR A 28 4.66 -2.89 16.74
CA THR A 28 4.31 -1.83 15.78
C THR A 28 3.65 -0.66 16.51
N VAL A 29 4.16 0.55 16.31
CA VAL A 29 3.58 1.79 16.87
C VAL A 29 3.00 2.70 15.79
N ILE A 30 3.43 2.50 14.56
CA ILE A 30 3.00 3.25 13.39
C ILE A 30 3.02 2.32 12.18
N THR A 31 2.04 2.45 11.31
CA THR A 31 2.06 1.82 10.00
C THR A 31 1.92 2.84 8.89
N THR A 32 2.76 2.74 7.87
CA THR A 32 2.77 3.62 6.70
C THR A 32 2.06 2.92 5.55
N ASN A 33 1.13 3.62 4.91
CA ASN A 33 0.21 3.02 3.95
C ASN A 33 0.18 3.82 2.65
N ALA A 34 0.48 3.15 1.54
CA ALA A 34 0.40 3.66 0.19
C ALA A 34 0.06 2.49 -0.74
N ASP A 35 -0.76 2.74 -1.76
CA ASP A 35 -1.20 1.66 -2.64
C ASP A 35 -0.67 1.84 -4.05
N TYR A 36 -0.45 0.73 -4.74
CA TYR A 36 0.30 0.69 -5.98
C TYR A 36 -0.32 -0.26 -6.98
N ILE A 37 -0.12 0.02 -8.26
CA ILE A 37 -0.28 -0.97 -9.33
C ILE A 37 1.07 -1.40 -9.88
N ARG A 38 1.15 -2.64 -10.36
CA ARG A 38 2.27 -3.15 -11.12
C ARG A 38 2.02 -2.98 -12.61
N LEU A 39 3.01 -2.50 -13.33
CA LEU A 39 2.98 -2.29 -14.77
C LEU A 39 4.10 -3.12 -15.40
N PRO A 40 3.76 -4.25 -16.04
CA PRO A 40 4.73 -5.08 -16.73
C PRO A 40 5.50 -4.26 -17.76
N ARG A 41 6.81 -4.45 -17.75
CA ARG A 41 7.72 -3.76 -18.66
C ARG A 41 8.08 -4.68 -19.80
N PHE A 42 8.09 -4.11 -21.00
CA PHE A 42 8.41 -4.83 -22.22
C PHE A 42 9.46 -4.10 -23.03
N ARG A 43 10.34 -4.87 -23.67
CA ARG A 43 11.31 -4.38 -24.65
C ARG A 43 10.90 -4.91 -26.02
N TYR A 44 10.81 -4.02 -26.99
CA TYR A 44 10.57 -4.42 -28.37
C TYR A 44 11.80 -5.16 -28.94
N ARG A 45 11.58 -6.32 -29.54
CA ARG A 45 12.57 -7.17 -30.24
C ARG A 45 12.25 -7.13 -31.74
N PRO A 46 12.86 -6.19 -32.50
CA PRO A 46 12.54 -6.02 -33.93
C PRO A 46 12.75 -7.29 -34.76
N GLU A 47 13.75 -8.11 -34.41
CA GLU A 47 14.04 -9.40 -35.05
C GLU A 47 12.94 -10.46 -34.87
N LEU A 48 12.06 -10.29 -33.87
CA LEU A 48 10.89 -11.15 -33.64
C LEU A 48 9.59 -10.47 -34.05
N VAL A 49 9.63 -9.18 -34.43
CA VAL A 49 8.45 -8.32 -34.61
C VAL A 49 7.51 -8.44 -33.39
N ASN A 50 8.09 -8.53 -32.19
CA ASN A 50 7.36 -8.80 -30.97
C ASN A 50 8.07 -8.19 -29.75
N TYR A 51 7.46 -8.34 -28.56
CA TYR A 51 7.96 -7.85 -27.30
C TYR A 51 8.46 -8.98 -26.41
N GLU A 52 9.47 -8.68 -25.58
CA GLU A 52 9.91 -9.54 -24.48
C GLU A 52 9.78 -8.83 -23.13
N PRO A 53 9.63 -9.56 -22.02
CA PRO A 53 9.68 -8.99 -20.68
C PRO A 53 11.00 -8.24 -20.41
N ALA A 54 10.92 -7.04 -19.83
CA ALA A 54 12.05 -6.15 -19.60
C ALA A 54 12.37 -5.96 -18.10
N GLY A 55 12.57 -7.08 -17.40
CA GLY A 55 12.93 -7.10 -15.98
C GLY A 55 11.73 -6.84 -15.07
N ALA A 56 12.01 -6.29 -13.88
CA ALA A 56 10.99 -6.03 -12.87
C ALA A 56 9.96 -5.00 -13.33
N ASP A 57 8.71 -5.20 -12.92
CA ASP A 57 7.61 -4.29 -13.18
C ASP A 57 7.92 -2.87 -12.71
N LEU A 58 7.39 -1.88 -13.45
CA LEU A 58 7.27 -0.54 -12.89
C LEU A 58 6.17 -0.58 -11.82
N VAL A 59 6.39 0.09 -10.71
CA VAL A 59 5.38 0.32 -9.69
C VAL A 59 4.90 1.76 -9.79
N ARG A 60 3.59 1.97 -9.77
CA ARG A 60 2.98 3.32 -9.78
C ARG A 60 2.03 3.48 -8.60
N ALA A 61 2.22 4.53 -7.81
CA ALA A 61 1.31 4.88 -6.73
C ALA A 61 -0.06 5.30 -7.27
N VAL A 62 -1.11 4.86 -6.58
CA VAL A 62 -2.51 5.12 -6.91
C VAL A 62 -3.28 5.56 -5.67
N PRO A 63 -4.47 6.15 -5.83
CA PRO A 63 -5.35 6.37 -4.69
C PRO A 63 -5.58 5.05 -3.92
N PHE A 64 -5.62 5.15 -2.59
CA PHE A 64 -5.70 3.97 -1.73
C PHE A 64 -6.91 3.09 -2.06
N GLY A 65 -6.70 1.77 -2.15
CA GLY A 65 -7.73 0.79 -2.52
C GLY A 65 -7.89 0.57 -4.03
N ASP A 66 -7.15 1.28 -4.89
CA ASP A 66 -7.11 1.03 -6.33
C ASP A 66 -5.92 0.13 -6.75
N GLY A 67 -5.04 -0.21 -5.81
CA GLY A 67 -3.83 -0.98 -6.09
C GLY A 67 -3.98 -2.46 -5.75
N TYR A 68 -2.83 -3.12 -5.60
CA TYR A 68 -2.77 -4.58 -5.44
C TYR A 68 -2.49 -5.04 -4.02
N ILE A 69 -2.13 -4.14 -3.10
CA ILE A 69 -1.76 -4.54 -1.74
C ILE A 69 -3.03 -4.95 -0.99
N ASP A 70 -3.04 -6.16 -0.42
CA ASP A 70 -4.15 -6.66 0.39
C ASP A 70 -4.15 -6.02 1.79
N TYR A 71 -4.58 -4.76 1.82
CA TYR A 71 -4.65 -3.99 3.05
C TYR A 71 -5.72 -4.48 4.01
N VAL A 72 -6.77 -5.17 3.53
CA VAL A 72 -7.79 -5.76 4.42
C VAL A 72 -7.13 -6.82 5.28
N SER A 73 -6.42 -7.78 4.66
CA SER A 73 -5.67 -8.81 5.38
C SER A 73 -4.58 -8.22 6.28
N PHE A 74 -3.83 -7.24 5.78
CA PHE A 74 -2.79 -6.56 6.57
C PHE A 74 -3.32 -5.91 7.84
N PHE A 75 -4.36 -5.07 7.74
CA PHE A 75 -4.91 -4.40 8.91
C PHE A 75 -5.62 -5.36 9.86
N ASN A 76 -6.31 -6.39 9.35
CA ASN A 76 -6.87 -7.42 10.22
C ASN A 76 -5.79 -8.12 11.02
N GLY A 77 -4.65 -8.46 10.40
CA GLY A 77 -3.51 -9.03 11.12
C GLY A 77 -2.95 -8.09 12.18
N LEU A 78 -2.85 -6.79 11.89
CA LEU A 78 -2.46 -5.79 12.88
C LEU A 78 -3.42 -5.75 14.08
N VAL A 79 -4.73 -5.66 13.81
CA VAL A 79 -5.78 -5.58 14.84
C VAL A 79 -5.77 -6.84 15.70
N ASP A 80 -5.78 -8.02 15.09
CA ASP A 80 -5.78 -9.31 15.80
C ASP A 80 -4.49 -9.52 16.61
N GLY A 81 -3.38 -8.92 16.17
CA GLY A 81 -2.10 -8.92 16.88
C GLY A 81 -1.97 -7.84 17.96
N GLY A 82 -3.02 -7.05 18.21
CA GLY A 82 -3.08 -6.06 19.28
C GLY A 82 -2.48 -4.70 18.95
N PHE A 83 -2.37 -4.34 17.67
CA PHE A 83 -1.94 -3.01 17.24
C PHE A 83 -2.97 -1.94 17.68
N ASP A 84 -2.51 -0.95 18.45
CA ASP A 84 -3.30 0.21 18.91
C ASP A 84 -2.68 1.56 18.48
N GLY A 85 -1.78 1.53 17.50
CA GLY A 85 -0.98 2.67 17.06
C GLY A 85 -1.61 3.51 15.96
N VAL A 86 -0.77 4.25 15.23
CA VAL A 86 -1.21 5.20 14.20
C VAL A 86 -1.06 4.60 12.79
N ALA A 87 -2.12 4.66 11.99
CA ALA A 87 -2.08 4.32 10.57
C ALA A 87 -1.97 5.58 9.71
N THR A 88 -0.82 5.80 9.07
CA THR A 88 -0.53 6.99 8.26
C THR A 88 -0.66 6.70 6.77
N TYR A 89 -1.18 7.68 6.03
CA TYR A 89 -1.15 7.67 4.57
C TYR A 89 0.15 8.30 4.08
N GLU A 90 0.80 7.67 3.10
CA GLU A 90 2.02 8.18 2.47
C GLU A 90 1.82 8.41 0.96
N ALA A 91 2.35 9.52 0.47
CA ALA A 91 2.42 9.86 -0.95
C ALA A 91 3.87 10.19 -1.35
N CYS A 92 4.73 9.18 -1.39
CA CYS A 92 6.19 9.31 -1.63
C CYS A 92 6.60 9.29 -3.11
N SER A 93 5.64 9.14 -4.03
CA SER A 93 5.87 9.17 -5.48
C SER A 93 4.69 9.83 -6.20
N PRO A 94 4.84 10.25 -7.47
CA PRO A 94 3.73 10.83 -8.22
C PRO A 94 2.54 9.86 -8.28
N LEU A 95 1.46 10.23 -7.59
CA LEU A 95 0.19 9.51 -7.63
C LEU A 95 -0.42 9.59 -9.03
N ARG A 96 -1.22 8.60 -9.39
CA ARG A 96 -2.15 8.74 -10.53
C ARG A 96 -2.98 10.01 -10.32
N GLY A 97 -2.97 10.91 -11.31
CA GLY A 97 -3.56 12.26 -11.20
C GLY A 97 -2.56 13.37 -10.85
N GLY A 98 -1.30 13.03 -10.55
CA GLY A 98 -0.21 13.98 -10.28
C GLY A 98 -0.12 14.46 -8.83
N GLY A 99 0.82 15.37 -8.57
CA GLY A 99 1.12 15.91 -7.24
C GLY A 99 0.40 17.22 -6.89
N GLY A 100 -0.61 17.63 -7.66
CA GLY A 100 -1.38 18.84 -7.37
C GLY A 100 -2.19 18.70 -6.08
N LEU A 101 -2.31 19.78 -5.31
CA LEU A 101 -2.99 19.77 -4.00
C LEU A 101 -4.37 19.14 -4.06
N ALA A 102 -5.19 19.47 -5.05
CA ALA A 102 -6.54 18.90 -5.21
C ALA A 102 -6.53 17.36 -5.33
N ASN A 103 -5.53 16.79 -6.01
CA ASN A 103 -5.39 15.33 -6.14
C ASN A 103 -4.90 14.71 -4.82
N LEU A 104 -3.92 15.34 -4.16
CA LEU A 104 -3.40 14.87 -2.87
C LEU A 104 -4.51 14.85 -1.81
N ASP A 105 -5.28 15.93 -1.74
CA ASP A 105 -6.45 16.06 -0.86
C ASP A 105 -7.50 14.97 -1.11
N ALA A 106 -7.81 14.70 -2.38
CA ALA A 106 -8.75 13.66 -2.77
C ALA A 106 -8.25 12.26 -2.36
N CYS A 107 -6.96 11.99 -2.54
CA CYS A 107 -6.34 10.73 -2.14
C CYS A 107 -6.34 10.54 -0.62
N SER A 108 -5.99 11.59 0.14
CA SER A 108 -6.03 11.57 1.61
C SER A 108 -7.45 11.31 2.13
N ARG A 109 -8.47 12.01 1.58
CA ARG A 109 -9.88 11.76 1.93
C ARG A 109 -10.32 10.34 1.59
N ARG A 110 -9.87 9.80 0.45
CA ARG A 110 -10.14 8.41 0.06
C ARG A 110 -9.54 7.42 1.05
N TYR A 111 -8.30 7.61 1.48
CA TYR A 111 -7.67 6.75 2.48
C TYR A 111 -8.46 6.70 3.79
N LEU A 112 -8.86 7.87 4.32
CA LEU A 112 -9.65 7.94 5.55
C LEU A 112 -11.00 7.23 5.40
N ALA A 113 -11.68 7.44 4.27
CA ALA A 113 -12.94 6.77 3.97
C ALA A 113 -12.77 5.25 3.84
N TRP A 114 -11.71 4.79 3.18
CA TRP A 114 -11.39 3.38 3.04
C TRP A 114 -11.14 2.74 4.42
N LEU A 115 -10.35 3.39 5.28
CA LEU A 115 -10.02 2.87 6.61
C LEU A 115 -11.29 2.73 7.47
N ALA A 116 -12.14 3.77 7.49
CA ALA A 116 -13.40 3.75 8.23
C ALA A 116 -14.38 2.68 7.73
N ALA A 117 -14.39 2.40 6.42
CA ALA A 117 -15.28 1.41 5.82
C ALA A 117 -14.82 -0.04 6.05
N ASN A 118 -13.51 -0.28 6.15
CA ASN A 118 -12.96 -1.63 6.19
C ASN A 118 -12.49 -2.06 7.58
N ILE A 119 -12.08 -1.12 8.45
CA ILE A 119 -11.46 -1.41 9.74
C ILE A 119 -12.32 -0.83 10.87
N PRO A 120 -13.24 -1.63 11.47
CA PRO A 120 -14.08 -1.18 12.57
C PRO A 120 -13.25 -0.69 13.77
N GLY A 121 -13.65 0.43 14.35
CA GLY A 121 -12.95 1.04 15.48
C GLY A 121 -11.78 1.96 15.11
N ALA A 122 -11.36 1.99 13.84
CA ALA A 122 -10.43 3.01 13.37
C ALA A 122 -11.09 4.41 13.46
N SER A 123 -10.43 5.34 14.14
CA SER A 123 -10.86 6.74 14.20
C SER A 123 -9.97 7.60 13.31
N ALA A 124 -10.58 8.25 12.31
CA ALA A 124 -9.87 9.20 11.47
C ALA A 124 -9.59 10.48 12.24
N ARG A 125 -8.34 10.94 12.21
CA ARG A 125 -7.94 12.29 12.64
C ARG A 125 -7.24 12.95 11.45
N ALA A 126 -7.82 14.03 10.96
CA ALA A 126 -7.30 14.83 9.86
C ALA A 126 -6.53 16.04 10.41
#